data_AF-A0ABD5DDX1-F1
#
_entry.id   AF-A0ABD5DDX1-F1
#
_cell.length_a   1.000
_cell.length_b   1.000
_cell.length_c   1.000
_cell.angle_alpha   90.00
_cell.angle_beta   90.00
_cell.angle_gamma   90.00
#
_symmetry.space_group_name_H-M   'P 1'
#
loop_
_entity.id
_entity.type
_entity.pdbx_description
1 polymer ?
#
loop_
_entity_poly.entity_id
_entity_poly.type
_entity_poly.pdbx_seq_one_letter_code
_entity_poly.pdbx_strand_id
1 'polypeptide(L)' 'MSRSATDSRDLVISRLLSAPAPALWRAWADPALLRTWWCPKPWQTEVLAFDFRAGGAFHTVMHGPDGERS' A
#
# COMPACT_ATOMS: atom_id res chain seq x y z
N MET A 1 1.24 -15.20 -25.43
CA MET A 1 0.75 -15.47 -24.05
C MET A 1 -0.69 -15.00 -23.98
N SER A 2 -1.64 -15.93 -23.96
CA SER A 2 -3.07 -15.59 -23.94
C SER A 2 -3.43 -15.08 -22.54
N ARG A 3 -3.86 -13.83 -22.45
CA ARG A 3 -4.40 -13.24 -21.22
C ARG A 3 -5.83 -13.80 -21.10
N SER A 4 -6.05 -14.82 -20.27
CA SER A 4 -7.42 -15.31 -20.05
C SER A 4 -8.23 -14.21 -19.39
N ALA A 5 -9.47 -14.04 -19.85
CA ALA A 5 -10.42 -13.15 -19.23
C ALA A 5 -10.74 -13.66 -17.82
N THR A 6 -10.38 -12.84 -16.81
CA THR A 6 -10.99 -12.77 -15.49
C THR A 6 -10.94 -14.06 -14.65
N ASP A 7 -9.83 -14.27 -13.95
CA ASP A 7 -9.88 -15.07 -12.73
C ASP A 7 -10.77 -14.28 -11.74
N SER A 8 -11.89 -14.84 -11.30
CA SER A 8 -13.01 -14.13 -10.62
C SER A 8 -12.66 -13.52 -9.26
N ARG A 9 -11.39 -13.59 -8.87
CA ARG A 9 -10.83 -13.11 -7.59
C ARG A 9 -9.79 -12.01 -7.77
N ASP A 10 -9.48 -11.62 -9.01
CA ASP A 10 -8.56 -10.52 -9.28
C ASP A 10 -9.25 -9.17 -9.08
N LEU A 11 -8.65 -8.32 -8.24
CA LEU A 11 -9.05 -6.93 -8.08
C LEU A 11 -8.02 -6.01 -8.74
N VAL A 12 -8.44 -5.25 -9.74
CA VAL A 12 -7.61 -4.25 -10.43
C VAL A 12 -8.05 -2.85 -10.05
N ILE A 13 -7.13 -2.05 -9.49
CA ILE A 13 -7.35 -0.64 -9.16
C ILE A 13 -6.41 0.20 -10.02
N SER A 14 -6.98 1.05 -10.88
CA SER A 14 -6.23 1.99 -11.72
C SER A 14 -6.53 3.44 -11.34
N ARG A 15 -5.50 4.29 -11.29
CA ARG A 15 -5.61 5.73 -11.05
C ARG A 15 -4.64 6.50 -11.93
N LEU A 16 -5.08 7.64 -12.45
CA LEU A 16 -4.21 8.63 -13.10
C LEU A 16 -3.91 9.72 -12.08
N LEU A 17 -2.63 9.93 -11.79
CA LEU A 17 -2.18 10.91 -10.79
C LEU A 17 -1.30 11.95 -11.47
N SER A 18 -1.56 13.23 -11.19
CA SER A 18 -0.72 14.35 -11.64
C SER A 18 0.53 14.45 -10.76
N ALA A 19 1.41 13.45 -10.84
CA ALA A 19 2.65 13.38 -10.09
C ALA A 19 3.76 12.71 -10.92
N PRO A 20 5.03 13.13 -10.78
CA PRO A 20 6.15 12.44 -11.41
C PRO A 20 6.30 11.00 -10.90
N ALA A 21 6.71 10.08 -11.79
CA ALA A 21 6.93 8.69 -11.43
C ALA A 21 7.90 8.47 -10.25
N PRO A 22 9.02 9.22 -10.11
CA PRO A 22 9.91 9.07 -8.95
C PRO A 22 9.24 9.45 -7.62
N ALA A 23 8.33 10.42 -7.63
CA ALA A 23 7.61 10.82 -6.42
C ALA A 23 6.62 9.74 -5.99
N LEU A 24 5.92 9.13 -6.96
CA LEU A 24 5.03 7.99 -6.70
C LEU A 24 5.83 6.80 -6.16
N TRP A 25 6.96 6.45 -6.80
CA TRP A 25 7.82 5.36 -6.32
C TRP A 25 8.28 5.59 -4.87
N ARG A 26 8.72 6.82 -4.55
CA ARG A 26 9.13 7.18 -3.19
C ARG A 26 7.99 7.06 -2.18
N ALA A 27 6.75 7.37 -2.55
CA ALA A 27 5.60 7.22 -1.67
C ALA A 27 5.35 5.75 -1.24
N TRP A 28 5.79 4.78 -2.06
CA TRP A 28 5.79 3.36 -1.73
C TRP A 28 7.04 2.91 -1.00
N ALA A 29 8.21 3.45 -1.36
CA ALA A 29 9.52 2.99 -0.89
C ALA A 29 9.99 3.61 0.43
N ASP A 30 9.41 4.73 0.85
CA ASP A 30 9.75 5.43 2.10
C ASP A 30 8.68 5.12 3.16
N PRO A 31 8.99 4.37 4.24
CA PRO A 31 8.00 3.99 5.25
C PRO A 31 7.40 5.20 5.97
N ALA A 32 8.12 6.32 6.07
CA ALA A 32 7.61 7.54 6.67
C ALA A 32 6.55 8.22 5.79
N LEU A 33 6.62 8.05 4.47
CA LEU A 33 5.58 8.48 3.53
C LEU A 33 4.46 7.46 3.44
N LEU A 34 4.76 6.17 3.36
CA LEU A 34 3.78 5.10 3.25
C LEU A 34 2.68 5.20 4.32
N ARG A 35 3.08 5.38 5.59
CA ARG A 35 2.15 5.50 6.73
C ARG A 35 1.13 6.64 6.61
N THR A 36 1.38 7.63 5.74
CA THR A 36 0.51 8.80 5.57
C THR A 36 -0.68 8.55 4.64
N TRP A 37 -0.62 7.50 3.81
CA TRP A 37 -1.63 7.23 2.78
C TRP A 37 -2.05 5.76 2.67
N TRP A 38 -1.33 4.83 3.30
CA TRP A 38 -1.58 3.39 3.21
C TRP A 38 -3.00 2.97 3.62
N CYS A 39 -3.50 3.54 4.72
CA CYS A 39 -4.86 3.30 5.19
C CYS A 39 -5.79 4.50 4.90
N PRO A 40 -7.08 4.25 4.64
CA PRO A 40 -8.04 5.33 4.48
C PRO A 40 -8.26 6.04 5.81
N LYS A 41 -8.42 7.36 5.79
CA LYS A 41 -8.89 8.09 6.98
C LYS A 41 -10.27 7.55 7.41
N PRO A 42 -10.56 7.44 8.73
CA PRO A 42 -9.76 7.91 9.86
C PRO A 42 -8.73 6.91 10.41
N TRP A 43 -8.49 5.78 9.74
CA TRP A 43 -7.51 4.79 10.19
C TRP A 43 -6.08 5.34 10.20
N GLN A 44 -5.23 4.75 11.04
CA GLN A 44 -3.81 5.07 11.12
C GLN A 44 -2.96 3.84 10.84
N THR A 45 -1.82 4.03 10.16
CA THR A 45 -0.88 2.94 9.84
C THR A 45 0.34 3.01 10.76
N GLU A 46 0.62 1.91 11.43
CA GLU A 46 1.89 1.63 12.09
C GLU A 46 2.73 0.70 11.21
N VAL A 47 4.03 0.98 11.07
CA VAL A 47 4.96 0.16 10.28
C VAL A 47 5.91 -0.54 11.23
N LEU A 48 5.77 -1.86 11.36
CA LEU A 48 6.56 -2.68 12.30
C LEU A 48 7.85 -3.22 11.66
N ALA A 49 7.79 -3.56 10.37
CA ALA A 49 8.97 -3.95 9.60
C ALA A 49 8.80 -3.52 8.14
N PHE A 50 9.86 -2.98 7.54
CA PHE A 50 9.83 -2.51 6.16
C PHE A 50 11.22 -2.60 5.53
N ASP A 51 11.40 -3.58 4.65
CA ASP A 51 12.61 -3.82 3.87
C ASP A 51 12.23 -3.86 2.38
N PHE A 52 12.38 -2.73 1.69
CA PHE A 52 11.87 -2.52 0.34
C PHE A 52 12.77 -3.12 -0.74
N ARG A 53 12.86 -4.44 -0.75
CA ARG A 53 13.56 -5.25 -1.75
C ARG A 53 12.86 -6.59 -1.93
N ALA A 54 13.22 -7.32 -2.98
CA ALA A 54 12.72 -8.68 -3.18
C ALA A 54 13.07 -9.58 -1.97
N GLY A 55 12.05 -10.27 -1.45
CA GLY A 55 12.15 -11.12 -0.25
C GLY A 55 12.31 -10.36 1.07
N GLY A 56 12.19 -9.02 1.08
CA GLY A 56 12.19 -8.22 2.30
C GLY A 56 10.85 -8.29 3.04
N ALA A 57 10.89 -7.96 4.34
CA ALA A 57 9.70 -7.94 5.18
C ALA A 57 8.86 -6.68 4.96
N PHE A 58 7.53 -6.84 4.95
CA PHE A 58 6.55 -5.76 5.00
C PHE A 58 5.52 -6.15 6.05
N HIS A 59 5.55 -5.49 7.20
CA HIS A 59 4.63 -5.74 8.31
C HIS A 59 4.08 -4.40 8.79
N THR A 60 2.79 -4.20 8.58
CA THR A 60 2.06 -3.02 9.04
C THR A 60 0.88 -3.45 9.89
N VAL A 61 0.46 -2.54 10.77
CA VAL A 61 -0.76 -2.67 11.56
C VAL A 61 -1.62 -1.45 11.26
N MET A 62 -2.90 -1.67 11.01
CA MET A 62 -3.87 -0.59 10.81
C MET A 62 -4.75 -0.47 12.05
N HIS A 63 -4.78 0.73 12.64
CA HIS A 63 -5.59 1.06 13.81
C HIS A 63 -6.84 1.83 13.40
N GLY A 64 -8.00 1.33 13.79
CA GLY A 64 -9.30 1.93 13.51
C GLY A 64 -9.72 2.94 14.58
N PRO A 65 -10.71 3.81 14.27
CA PRO A 65 -11.16 4.85 15.20
C PRO A 65 -11.84 4.30 16.46
N ASP A 66 -12.38 3.08 16.41
CA ASP A 66 -13.14 2.45 17.50
C ASP A 66 -12.30 1.38 18.24
N GLY A 67 -10.97 1.41 18.05
CA GLY A 67 -10.03 0.50 18.70
C GLY A 67 -9.75 -0.78 17.90
N GLU A 68 -10.16 -0.85 16.63
CA GLU A 68 -9.88 -2.00 15.77
C GLU A 68 -8.40 -2.10 15.41
N ARG A 69 -7.96 -3.34 15.13
CA ARG A 69 -6.59 -3.64 14.73
C ARG A 69 -6.58 -4.70 13.63
N SER A 70 -6.01 -4.36 12.47
CA SER A 70 -5.77 -5.27 11.34
C SER A 70 -4.29 -5.50 11.09
#